data_AF-A0A958R7K1-F1
#
_entry.id   AF-A0A958R7K1-F1
#
_cell.length_a   1.000
_cell.length_b   1.000
_cell.length_c   1.000
_cell.angle_alpha   90.00
_cell.angle_beta   90.00
_cell.angle_gamma   90.00
#
_symmetry.space_group_name_H-M   'P 1'
#
loop_
_entity.id
_entity.type
_entity.pdbx_description
1 polymer ?
#
loop_
_entity_poly.entity_id
_entity_poly.type
_entity_poly.pdbx_seq_one_letter_code
_entity_poly.pdbx_strand_id
1 'polypeptide(L)'
;ERLDVNKIQYFKLDKDTTLVVETYKIVDYDTRTMPYEGHYPHANTQVEKHAKEVHFRAGDLVVPTHQPGIRYLLETLEPQAVDSFFNWNFFDTVLQQKEGFSPYVFEDVALEMIQKDSVLRKEFEAKKERDLNFSNNWYAQLDWIFQRSKFLEDAYLTYPIHRIAKNSEASGILVR
;
A
#
# COMPACT_ATOMS: atom_id res chain seq x y z
N GLU A 1 -5.14 22.33 -2.30
CA GLU A 1 -4.96 23.21 -1.12
C GLU A 1 -3.54 23.14 -0.53
N ARG A 2 -3.13 22.06 0.16
CA ARG A 2 -1.78 22.00 0.80
C ARG A 2 -0.63 22.19 -0.19
N LEU A 3 -0.73 21.58 -1.37
CA LEU A 3 0.23 21.80 -2.46
C LEU A 3 0.29 23.27 -2.87
N ASP A 4 -0.86 23.94 -3.00
CA ASP A 4 -0.96 25.35 -3.39
C ASP A 4 -0.34 26.29 -2.35
N VAL A 5 -0.65 26.06 -1.06
CA VAL A 5 -0.09 26.84 0.06
C VAL A 5 1.44 26.74 0.10
N ASN A 6 1.97 25.55 -0.22
CA ASN A 6 3.41 25.31 -0.30
C ASN A 6 4.02 25.65 -1.67
N LYS A 7 3.24 26.27 -2.57
CA LYS A 7 3.66 26.69 -3.92
C LYS A 7 4.24 25.54 -4.74
N ILE A 8 3.71 24.34 -4.54
CA ILE A 8 4.07 23.17 -5.32
C ILE A 8 3.47 23.29 -6.72
N GLN A 9 4.30 23.12 -7.72
CA GLN A 9 3.92 22.98 -9.11
C GLN A 9 3.44 21.56 -9.37
N TYR A 10 2.27 21.43 -9.98
CA TYR A 10 1.68 20.17 -10.39
C TYR A 10 0.72 20.41 -11.56
N PHE A 11 0.37 19.35 -12.27
CA PHE A 11 -0.65 19.40 -13.32
C PHE A 11 -1.64 18.25 -13.16
N LYS A 12 -2.76 18.34 -13.85
CA LYS A 12 -3.82 17.31 -13.85
C LYS A 12 -3.69 16.44 -15.08
N LEU A 13 -4.04 15.17 -14.96
CA LEU A 13 -4.25 14.31 -16.12
C LEU A 13 -5.46 14.77 -16.93
N ASP A 14 -5.31 14.95 -18.24
CA ASP A 14 -6.43 15.37 -19.12
C ASP A 14 -7.40 14.23 -19.44
N LYS A 15 -6.94 12.98 -19.33
CA LYS A 15 -7.70 11.77 -19.63
C LYS A 15 -7.24 10.64 -18.74
N ASP A 16 -8.10 9.64 -18.60
CA ASP A 16 -7.76 8.39 -17.94
C ASP A 16 -6.48 7.80 -18.57
N THR A 17 -5.53 7.43 -17.71
CA THR A 17 -4.19 7.02 -18.11
C THR A 17 -3.75 5.86 -17.24
N THR A 18 -3.26 4.80 -17.86
CA THR A 18 -2.67 3.67 -17.14
C THR A 18 -1.15 3.80 -17.20
N LEU A 19 -0.48 3.71 -16.04
CA LEU A 19 0.97 3.86 -15.93
C LEU A 19 1.55 2.73 -15.07
N VAL A 20 2.74 2.25 -15.45
CA VAL A 20 3.56 1.43 -14.55
C VAL A 20 4.31 2.36 -13.59
N VAL A 21 3.95 2.29 -12.31
CA VAL A 21 4.46 3.15 -11.24
C VAL A 21 4.99 2.32 -10.08
N GLU A 22 5.84 2.92 -9.26
CA GLU A 22 6.22 2.33 -7.98
C GLU A 22 5.13 2.62 -6.94
N THR A 23 4.66 1.56 -6.30
CA THR A 23 3.65 1.57 -5.23
C THR A 23 4.30 1.13 -3.92
N TYR A 24 3.75 1.56 -2.78
CA TYR A 24 4.19 1.12 -1.47
C TYR A 24 3.11 0.29 -0.80
N LYS A 25 3.51 -0.87 -0.28
CA LYS A 25 2.72 -1.65 0.67
C LYS A 25 3.29 -1.39 2.06
N ILE A 26 2.46 -0.90 2.99
CA ILE A 26 2.85 -0.76 4.39
C ILE A 26 2.92 -2.17 4.98
N VAL A 27 4.09 -2.52 5.52
CA VAL A 27 4.35 -3.85 6.10
C VAL A 27 4.25 -3.81 7.62
N ASP A 28 4.75 -2.73 8.22
CA ASP A 28 4.80 -2.56 9.66
C ASP A 28 4.88 -1.08 10.02
N TYR A 29 4.36 -0.71 11.20
CA TYR A 29 4.42 0.63 11.78
C TYR A 29 3.97 0.60 13.24
N ASP A 30 4.56 1.47 14.06
CA ASP A 30 4.10 1.73 15.41
C ASP A 30 3.06 2.86 15.39
N THR A 31 2.07 2.82 16.28
CA THR A 31 1.13 3.94 16.48
C THR A 31 1.20 4.42 17.92
N ARG A 32 1.34 5.74 18.11
CA ARG A 32 1.27 6.32 19.45
C ARG A 32 -0.12 6.09 20.05
N THR A 33 -0.18 5.75 21.33
CA THR A 33 -1.44 5.50 22.06
C THR A 33 -2.04 6.76 22.70
N MET A 34 -1.27 7.85 22.75
CA MET A 34 -1.72 9.16 23.23
C MET A 34 -1.68 10.19 22.10
N PRO A 35 -2.66 11.11 22.06
CA PRO A 35 -2.71 12.12 21.01
C PRO A 35 -1.55 13.12 21.14
N TYR A 36 -1.05 13.58 20.00
CA TYR A 36 -0.09 14.67 19.87
C TYR A 36 -0.66 15.69 18.88
N GLU A 37 -0.90 16.92 19.34
CA GLU A 37 -1.55 17.98 18.53
C GLU A 37 -2.89 17.55 17.88
N GLY A 38 -3.61 16.61 18.51
CA GLY A 38 -4.87 16.06 18.00
C GLY A 38 -4.73 14.89 17.02
N HIS A 39 -3.49 14.46 16.76
CA HIS A 39 -3.17 13.34 15.87
C HIS A 39 -2.71 12.11 16.67
N TYR A 40 -2.72 10.93 16.03
CA TYR A 40 -2.17 9.69 16.56
C TYR A 40 -1.02 9.22 15.66
N PRO A 41 0.19 9.78 15.83
CA PRO A 41 1.22 9.59 14.84
C PRO A 41 1.71 8.15 14.71
N HIS A 42 2.02 7.75 13.48
CA HIS A 42 2.75 6.53 13.20
C HIS A 42 4.27 6.76 13.21
N ALA A 43 5.03 5.70 13.47
CA ALA A 43 6.48 5.70 13.47
C ALA A 43 7.04 4.36 13.00
N ASN A 44 8.35 4.32 12.73
CA ASN A 44 9.07 3.10 12.32
C ASN A 44 8.45 2.41 11.10
N THR A 45 7.84 3.20 10.20
CA THR A 45 7.12 2.71 9.02
C THR A 45 8.03 1.92 8.09
N GLN A 46 7.68 0.65 7.88
CA GLN A 46 8.33 -0.25 6.93
C GLN A 46 7.44 -0.44 5.72
N VAL A 47 8.04 -0.40 4.53
CA VAL A 47 7.30 -0.56 3.27
C VAL A 47 8.01 -1.52 2.34
N GLU A 48 7.21 -2.26 1.59
CA GLU A 48 7.66 -2.93 0.36
C GLU A 48 7.33 -2.06 -0.85
N LYS A 49 8.23 -2.05 -1.82
CA LYS A 49 8.10 -1.29 -3.06
C LYS A 49 7.83 -2.25 -4.21
N HIS A 50 6.79 -1.97 -4.99
CA HIS A 50 6.39 -2.82 -6.11
C HIS A 50 6.14 -1.96 -7.35
N ALA A 51 6.68 -2.38 -8.49
CA ALA A 51 6.30 -1.81 -9.79
C ALA A 51 4.96 -2.43 -10.20
N LYS A 52 3.90 -1.62 -10.28
CA LYS A 52 2.55 -2.07 -10.62
C LYS A 52 1.95 -1.18 -11.71
N GLU A 53 1.19 -1.81 -12.60
CA GLU A 53 0.32 -1.09 -13.52
C GLU A 53 -0.88 -0.54 -12.74
N VAL A 54 -1.05 0.78 -12.77
CA VAL A 54 -2.11 1.49 -12.03
C VAL A 54 -2.91 2.35 -13.01
N HIS A 55 -4.23 2.28 -12.89
CA HIS A 55 -5.15 3.08 -13.67
C HIS A 55 -5.47 4.39 -12.93
N PHE A 56 -5.14 5.52 -13.55
CA PHE A 56 -5.40 6.87 -13.06
C PHE A 56 -6.53 7.51 -13.86
N ARG A 57 -7.31 8.37 -13.20
CA ARG A 57 -8.45 9.06 -13.81
C ARG A 57 -8.06 10.44 -14.30
N ALA A 58 -8.82 10.95 -15.27
CA ALA A 58 -8.77 12.35 -15.63
C ALA A 58 -8.98 13.23 -14.38
N GLY A 59 -8.12 14.21 -14.17
CA GLY A 59 -8.12 15.11 -13.02
C GLY A 59 -7.17 14.71 -11.89
N ASP A 60 -6.62 13.49 -11.89
CA ASP A 60 -5.59 13.09 -10.91
C ASP A 60 -4.33 13.96 -11.06
N LEU A 61 -3.65 14.20 -9.94
CA LEU A 61 -2.51 15.11 -9.89
C LEU A 61 -1.20 14.40 -10.21
N VAL A 62 -0.41 15.01 -11.09
CA VAL A 62 0.98 14.66 -11.33
C VAL A 62 1.86 15.78 -10.80
N VAL A 63 2.80 15.43 -9.93
CA VAL A 63 3.67 16.38 -9.23
C VAL A 63 5.13 16.14 -9.65
N PRO A 64 5.70 16.94 -10.57
CA PRO A 64 7.11 16.82 -10.93
C PRO A 64 8.02 17.10 -9.74
N THR A 65 9.08 16.32 -9.53
CA THR A 65 10.00 16.56 -8.40
C THR A 65 11.05 17.63 -8.68
N HIS A 66 11.29 17.99 -9.95
CA HIS A 66 12.26 19.01 -10.34
C HIS A 66 11.70 20.44 -10.14
N GLN A 67 11.56 20.85 -8.88
CA GLN A 67 11.05 22.17 -8.49
C GLN A 67 11.59 22.58 -7.11
N PRO A 68 11.57 23.88 -6.75
CA PRO A 68 12.07 24.34 -5.45
C PRO A 68 11.41 23.66 -4.23
N GLY A 69 10.15 23.26 -4.36
CA GLY A 69 9.37 22.59 -3.31
C GLY A 69 9.68 21.10 -3.09
N ILE A 70 10.72 20.54 -3.73
CA ILE A 70 11.02 19.09 -3.65
C ILE A 70 11.17 18.57 -2.22
N ARG A 71 11.79 19.35 -1.31
CA ARG A 71 11.96 18.92 0.08
C ARG A 71 10.61 18.69 0.75
N TYR A 72 9.67 19.61 0.58
CA TYR A 72 8.31 19.45 1.12
C TYR A 72 7.66 18.15 0.61
N LEU A 73 7.79 17.85 -0.68
CA LEU A 73 7.23 16.63 -1.27
C LEU A 73 7.84 15.36 -0.68
N LEU A 74 9.17 15.30 -0.54
CA LEU A 74 9.84 14.13 0.02
C LEU A 74 9.49 13.92 1.49
N GLU A 75 9.48 14.99 2.29
CA GLU A 75 9.21 14.91 3.73
C GLU A 75 7.74 14.57 4.02
N THR A 76 6.80 15.02 3.18
CA THR A 76 5.36 14.82 3.41
C THR A 76 4.76 13.62 2.69
N LEU A 77 5.24 13.29 1.49
CA LEU A 77 4.60 12.27 0.65
C LEU A 77 5.30 10.91 0.72
N GLU A 78 6.57 10.80 1.14
CA GLU A 78 7.20 9.49 1.34
C GLU A 78 6.76 8.91 2.70
N PRO A 79 6.12 7.73 2.75
CA PRO A 79 5.48 7.21 3.98
C PRO A 79 6.48 6.87 5.10
N GLN A 80 7.77 6.74 4.78
CA GLN A 80 8.84 6.47 5.73
C GLN A 80 9.46 7.75 6.32
N ALA A 81 9.13 8.93 5.78
CA ALA A 81 9.64 10.19 6.31
C ALA A 81 9.00 10.51 7.66
N VAL A 82 9.77 11.13 8.55
CA VAL A 82 9.37 11.41 9.94
C VAL A 82 8.09 12.24 9.99
N ASP A 83 8.03 13.30 9.18
CA ASP A 83 6.89 14.22 9.09
C ASP A 83 5.95 13.90 7.92
N SER A 84 5.93 12.65 7.48
CA SER A 84 5.06 12.22 6.40
C SER A 84 3.59 12.37 6.78
N PHE A 85 2.74 12.62 5.79
CA PHE A 85 1.30 12.58 5.98
C PHE A 85 0.83 11.21 6.46
N PHE A 86 1.53 10.14 6.09
CA PHE A 86 1.29 8.83 6.69
C PHE A 86 1.53 8.87 8.19
N ASN A 87 2.71 9.29 8.66
CA ASN A 87 3.02 9.38 10.08
C ASN A 87 2.12 10.35 10.82
N TRP A 88 1.57 11.37 10.15
CA TRP A 88 0.56 12.27 10.71
C TRP A 88 -0.89 11.78 10.50
N ASN A 89 -1.06 10.49 10.27
CA ASN A 89 -2.35 9.78 10.26
C ASN A 89 -3.39 10.31 9.24
N PHE A 90 -2.93 10.90 8.13
CA PHE A 90 -3.81 11.40 7.05
C PHE A 90 -4.38 10.27 6.18
N PHE A 91 -3.75 9.10 6.20
CA PHE A 91 -4.05 8.01 5.28
C PHE A 91 -4.55 6.73 5.97
N ASP A 92 -4.98 6.81 7.23
CA ASP A 92 -5.43 5.67 8.04
C ASP A 92 -6.54 4.84 7.39
N THR A 93 -7.27 5.44 6.45
CA THR A 93 -8.28 4.75 5.63
C THR A 93 -7.76 3.53 4.86
N VAL A 94 -6.44 3.42 4.63
CA VAL A 94 -5.80 2.25 3.99
C VAL A 94 -5.37 1.20 5.02
N LEU A 95 -5.30 1.55 6.31
CA LEU A 95 -4.85 0.66 7.39
C LEU A 95 -5.95 -0.29 7.88
N GLN A 96 -7.20 0.04 7.58
CA GLN A 96 -8.33 -0.82 7.91
C GLN A 96 -8.66 -1.71 6.73
N GLN A 97 -8.58 -3.03 6.94
CA GLN A 97 -9.18 -4.00 6.03
C GLN A 97 -10.70 -3.87 6.09
N LYS A 98 -11.34 -3.60 4.95
CA LYS A 98 -12.79 -3.38 4.87
C LYS A 98 -13.55 -4.67 4.57
N GLU A 99 -12.94 -5.54 3.77
CA GLU A 99 -13.51 -6.82 3.38
C GLU A 99 -12.74 -7.99 4.00
N GLY A 100 -13.47 -8.92 4.61
CA GLY A 100 -12.93 -10.18 5.12
C GLY A 100 -13.47 -11.36 4.34
N PHE A 101 -13.22 -12.57 4.85
CA PHE A 101 -13.81 -13.79 4.30
C PHE A 101 -14.78 -14.43 5.30
N SER A 102 -15.80 -15.10 4.77
CA SER A 102 -16.60 -16.04 5.55
C SER A 102 -15.90 -17.40 5.52
N PRO A 103 -15.51 -17.99 6.67
CA PRO A 103 -14.87 -19.30 6.70
C PRO A 103 -15.63 -20.38 5.93
N TYR A 104 -16.96 -20.42 6.11
CA TYR A 104 -17.83 -21.40 5.46
C TYR A 104 -17.82 -21.30 3.92
N VAL A 105 -17.67 -20.08 3.39
CA VAL A 105 -17.62 -19.86 1.93
C VAL A 105 -16.21 -20.05 1.39
N PHE A 106 -15.20 -19.69 2.18
CA PHE A 106 -13.81 -19.64 1.72
C PHE A 106 -13.05 -20.95 1.89
N GLU A 107 -13.46 -21.85 2.78
CA GLU A 107 -12.75 -23.10 3.08
C GLU A 107 -12.49 -23.95 1.82
N ASP A 108 -13.52 -24.19 0.99
CA ASP A 108 -13.39 -24.96 -0.25
C ASP A 108 -12.43 -24.28 -1.24
N VAL A 109 -12.48 -22.95 -1.32
CA VAL A 109 -11.61 -22.16 -2.19
C VAL A 109 -10.16 -22.17 -1.71
N ALA A 110 -9.94 -22.08 -0.40
CA ALA A 110 -8.64 -22.17 0.23
C ALA A 110 -7.99 -23.54 -0.02
N LEU A 111 -8.78 -24.61 0.09
CA LEU A 111 -8.34 -25.97 -0.24
C LEU A 111 -7.95 -26.08 -1.71
N GLU A 112 -8.78 -25.57 -2.62
CA GLU A 112 -8.50 -25.56 -4.06
C GLU A 112 -7.20 -24.80 -4.38
N MET A 113 -6.99 -23.63 -3.76
CA MET A 113 -5.77 -22.84 -3.92
C MET A 113 -4.52 -23.63 -3.53
N ILE A 114 -4.51 -24.24 -2.34
CA ILE A 114 -3.39 -25.07 -1.88
C ILE A 114 -3.18 -26.29 -2.78
N GLN A 115 -4.25 -26.89 -3.30
CA GLN A 115 -4.16 -28.06 -4.19
C GLN A 115 -3.61 -27.72 -5.59
N LYS A 116 -3.86 -26.51 -6.09
CA LYS A 116 -3.40 -26.09 -7.41
C LYS A 116 -2.02 -25.43 -7.40
N ASP A 117 -1.66 -24.77 -6.31
CA ASP A 117 -0.38 -24.07 -6.19
C ASP A 117 0.58 -24.82 -5.26
N SER A 118 1.56 -25.50 -5.88
CA SER A 118 2.57 -26.27 -5.16
C SER A 118 3.55 -25.40 -4.35
N VAL A 119 3.75 -24.13 -4.73
CA VAL A 119 4.61 -23.19 -4.00
C VAL A 119 3.86 -22.72 -2.75
N LEU A 120 2.63 -22.27 -2.92
CA LEU A 120 1.76 -21.87 -1.81
C LEU A 120 1.62 -22.98 -0.76
N ARG A 121 1.41 -24.23 -1.21
CA ARG A 121 1.34 -25.39 -0.32
C ARG A 121 2.62 -25.58 0.49
N LYS A 122 3.79 -25.50 -0.15
CA LYS A 122 5.07 -25.66 0.55
C LYS A 122 5.29 -24.57 1.59
N GLU A 123 4.96 -23.32 1.27
CA GLU A 123 5.04 -22.21 2.22
C GLU A 123 4.08 -22.37 3.40
N PHE A 124 2.86 -22.81 3.13
CA PHE A 124 1.85 -23.08 4.16
C PHE A 124 2.32 -24.16 5.14
N GLU A 125 2.75 -25.32 4.62
CA GLU A 125 3.25 -26.43 5.46
C GLU A 125 4.50 -26.01 6.23
N ALA A 126 5.45 -25.32 5.59
CA ALA A 126 6.64 -24.82 6.27
C ALA A 126 6.32 -23.85 7.41
N LYS A 127 5.30 -22.98 7.26
CA LYS A 127 4.84 -22.12 8.35
C LYS A 127 4.16 -22.94 9.46
N LYS A 128 3.31 -23.89 9.10
CA LYS A 128 2.62 -24.80 10.02
C LYS A 128 3.57 -25.64 10.87
N GLU A 129 4.69 -26.07 10.31
CA GLU A 129 5.74 -26.80 11.04
C GLU A 129 6.51 -25.91 12.03
N ARG A 130 6.72 -24.62 11.69
CA ARG A 130 7.58 -23.71 12.46
C ARG A 130 6.83 -22.91 13.52
N ASP A 131 5.52 -22.76 13.38
CA ASP A 131 4.70 -21.86 14.19
C ASP A 131 3.52 -22.62 14.81
N LEU A 132 3.67 -22.98 16.09
CA LEU A 132 2.68 -23.76 16.83
C LEU A 132 1.35 -23.01 17.03
N ASN A 133 1.41 -21.68 17.15
CA ASN A 133 0.21 -20.84 17.28
C ASN A 133 -0.59 -20.85 15.98
N PHE A 134 0.10 -20.75 14.84
CA PHE A 134 -0.52 -20.88 13.53
C PHE A 134 -1.09 -22.28 13.29
N SER A 135 -0.32 -23.33 13.61
CA SER A 135 -0.71 -24.73 13.41
C SER A 135 -1.98 -25.12 14.19
N ASN A 136 -2.16 -24.57 15.39
CA ASN A 136 -3.32 -24.83 16.24
C ASN A 136 -4.48 -23.85 16.04
N ASN A 137 -4.38 -22.91 15.08
CA ASN A 137 -5.41 -21.91 14.82
C ASN A 137 -5.92 -22.03 13.37
N TRP A 138 -7.06 -22.69 13.20
CA TRP A 138 -7.68 -22.90 11.89
C TRP A 138 -8.03 -21.57 11.20
N TYR A 139 -8.45 -20.56 11.95
CA TYR A 139 -8.82 -19.27 11.39
C TYR A 139 -7.58 -18.54 10.88
N ALA A 140 -6.48 -18.57 11.64
CA ALA A 140 -5.20 -18.01 11.20
C ALA A 140 -4.68 -18.69 9.93
N GLN A 141 -4.89 -20.01 9.79
CA GLN A 141 -4.57 -20.75 8.57
C GLN A 141 -5.38 -20.28 7.37
N LEU A 142 -6.71 -20.16 7.51
CA LEU A 142 -7.57 -19.65 6.44
C LEU A 142 -7.24 -18.20 6.09
N ASP A 143 -7.01 -17.34 7.08
CA ASP A 143 -6.63 -15.95 6.86
C ASP A 143 -5.30 -15.85 6.10
N TRP A 144 -4.29 -16.64 6.47
CA TRP A 144 -3.01 -16.64 5.76
C TRP A 144 -3.14 -17.02 4.28
N ILE A 145 -4.07 -17.92 3.94
CA ILE A 145 -4.39 -18.28 2.55
C ILE A 145 -5.18 -17.15 1.88
N PHE A 146 -6.13 -16.55 2.58
CA PHE A 146 -6.93 -15.42 2.09
C PHE A 146 -6.06 -14.22 1.72
N GLN A 147 -5.08 -13.87 2.57
CA GLN A 147 -4.10 -12.81 2.32
C GLN A 147 -3.22 -13.06 1.08
N ARG A 148 -3.20 -14.29 0.55
CA ARG A 148 -2.50 -14.69 -0.69
C ARG A 148 -3.47 -14.98 -1.84
N SER A 149 -4.75 -14.71 -1.64
CA SER A 149 -5.79 -14.93 -2.64
C SER A 149 -6.03 -13.66 -3.45
N LYS A 150 -6.65 -13.83 -4.61
CA LYS A 150 -7.16 -12.72 -5.43
C LYS A 150 -8.32 -11.94 -4.79
N PHE A 151 -8.85 -12.41 -3.66
CA PHE A 151 -9.98 -11.78 -2.97
C PHE A 151 -9.52 -10.77 -1.92
N LEU A 152 -8.22 -10.72 -1.62
CA LEU A 152 -7.68 -9.67 -0.79
C LEU A 152 -7.89 -8.32 -1.50
N GLU A 153 -8.42 -7.34 -0.76
CA GLU A 153 -8.59 -6.01 -1.31
C GLU A 153 -7.22 -5.39 -1.63
N ASP A 154 -7.04 -5.00 -2.90
CA ASP A 154 -5.79 -4.39 -3.37
C ASP A 154 -5.45 -3.09 -2.62
N ALA A 155 -6.46 -2.41 -2.07
CA ALA A 155 -6.32 -1.14 -1.37
C ALA A 155 -5.80 -1.29 0.08
N TYR A 156 -5.97 -2.45 0.72
CA TYR A 156 -5.55 -2.67 2.10
C TYR A 156 -4.04 -2.49 2.22
N LEU A 157 -3.57 -1.67 3.16
CA LEU A 157 -2.15 -1.33 3.39
C LEU A 157 -1.43 -0.76 2.16
N THR A 158 -2.14 -0.40 1.09
CA THR A 158 -1.53 0.18 -0.11
C THR A 158 -1.56 1.70 0.01
N TYR A 159 -0.38 2.30 0.03
CA TYR A 159 -0.24 3.74 0.16
C TYR A 159 -0.78 4.46 -1.08
N PRO A 160 -1.60 5.52 -0.95
CA PRO A 160 -2.35 6.09 -2.06
C PRO A 160 -1.53 7.05 -2.94
N ILE A 161 -0.25 7.29 -2.60
CA ILE A 161 0.66 8.10 -3.42
C ILE A 161 1.64 7.17 -4.12
N HIS A 162 1.70 7.32 -5.44
CA HIS A 162 2.54 6.51 -6.31
C HIS A 162 3.76 7.31 -6.78
N ARG A 163 4.90 6.63 -6.96
CA ARG A 163 6.13 7.24 -7.43
C ARG A 163 6.35 6.89 -8.91
N ILE A 164 6.53 7.90 -9.74
CA ILE A 164 7.04 7.72 -11.10
C ILE A 164 8.57 7.56 -10.99
N ALA A 165 9.06 6.35 -11.24
CA ALA A 165 10.49 6.09 -11.18
C ALA A 165 11.26 6.91 -12.25
N LYS A 166 12.45 7.37 -11.87
CA LYS A 166 13.31 8.12 -12.80
C LYS A 166 13.66 7.22 -14.01
N ASN A 167 13.53 7.77 -15.21
CA ASN A 167 13.78 7.08 -16.48
C ASN A 167 12.83 5.89 -16.78
N SER A 168 11.71 5.74 -16.08
CA SER A 168 10.68 4.78 -16.47
C SER A 168 9.89 5.28 -17.69
N GLU A 169 9.17 4.40 -18.38
CA GLU A 169 8.26 4.81 -19.46
C GLU A 169 7.22 5.83 -18.99
N ALA A 170 6.73 5.67 -17.75
CA ALA A 170 5.78 6.60 -17.14
C ALA A 170 6.35 8.02 -16.97
N SER A 171 7.68 8.19 -16.89
CA SER A 171 8.31 9.52 -16.79
C SER A 171 8.08 10.40 -18.03
N GLY A 172 7.70 9.82 -19.17
CA GLY A 172 7.32 10.58 -20.37
C GLY A 172 6.15 11.54 -20.14
N ILE A 173 5.32 11.29 -19.12
CA ILE A 173 4.21 12.20 -18.78
C ILE A 173 4.68 13.54 -18.21
N LEU A 174 5.91 13.62 -17.71
CA LEU A 174 6.50 14.81 -17.10
C LEU A 174 7.07 15.79 -18.13
N VAL A 175 7.20 15.39 -19.40
CA VAL A 175 7.79 16.18 -20.49
C VAL A 175 6.72 16.97 -21.27
N ARG A 176 5.57 17.21 -20.65
CA ARG A 176 4.49 18.00 -21.24
C ARG A 176 4.81 19.49 -21.25
#